data_AF-A0A178K4K4-F1
#
_entry.id   AF-A0A178K4K4-F1
#
_cell.length_a   1.000
_cell.length_b   1.000
_cell.length_c   1.000
_cell.angle_alpha   90.00
_cell.angle_beta   90.00
_cell.angle_gamma   90.00
#
_symmetry.space_group_name_H-M   'P 1'
#
loop_
_entity.id
_entity.type
_entity.pdbx_description
1 polymer ?
#
loop_
_entity_poly.entity_id
_entity_poly.type
_entity_poly.pdbx_seq_one_letter_code
_entity_poly.pdbx_strand_id
1 'polypeptide(L)'
;MKKAILILAGIGVFAYLATNTRQAEPTPVNEPLPQAPSFVVSTAFDGEWQGKRLDISGDNVCQQTRILGTITDGEVKFKLMYNNTVLKGWISESGELDLYADSVRWGYRFTGNGEVQANSDAALIKGDWHVTNAPCHGSWQIERVTQSPSDNSDEQEIA
;
A
#
# COMPACT_ATOMS: atom_id res chain seq x y z
N MET A 1 43.56 47.68 -10.74
CA MET A 1 42.09 47.89 -10.61
C MET A 1 41.26 46.91 -11.45
N LYS A 2 41.49 46.76 -12.77
CA LYS A 2 40.70 45.84 -13.63
C LYS A 2 40.73 44.35 -13.21
N LYS A 3 41.86 43.87 -12.67
CA LYS A 3 42.01 42.47 -12.20
C LYS A 3 41.23 42.18 -10.90
N ALA A 4 41.06 43.16 -10.02
CA ALA A 4 40.33 43.00 -8.75
C ALA A 4 38.81 42.94 -8.99
N ILE A 5 38.31 43.68 -9.98
CA ILE A 5 36.89 43.68 -10.37
C ILE A 5 36.49 42.32 -10.95
N LEU A 6 37.37 41.69 -11.75
CA LEU A 6 37.10 40.37 -12.34
C LEU A 6 37.06 39.25 -11.28
N ILE A 7 37.91 39.32 -10.25
CA ILE A 7 37.93 38.33 -9.16
C ILE A 7 36.67 38.45 -8.29
N LEU A 8 36.25 39.68 -7.95
CA LEU A 8 35.02 39.92 -7.19
C LEU A 8 33.77 39.50 -7.97
N ALA A 9 33.73 39.73 -9.28
CA ALA A 9 32.64 39.27 -10.13
C ALA A 9 32.55 37.73 -10.19
N GLY A 10 33.68 37.03 -10.29
CA GLY A 10 33.73 35.57 -10.29
C GLY A 10 33.22 34.93 -9.00
N ILE A 11 33.61 35.49 -7.85
CA ILE A 11 33.16 35.01 -6.52
C ILE A 11 31.65 35.27 -6.33
N GLY A 12 31.15 36.44 -6.77
CA GLY A 12 29.73 36.78 -6.69
C GLY A 12 28.85 35.84 -7.52
N VAL A 13 29.27 35.48 -8.73
CA VAL A 13 28.54 34.52 -9.58
C VAL A 13 28.55 33.11 -8.98
N PHE A 14 29.67 32.65 -8.42
CA PHE A 14 29.76 31.33 -7.81
C PHE A 14 28.92 31.23 -6.52
N ALA A 15 28.92 32.28 -5.69
CA ALA A 15 28.07 32.35 -4.50
C ALA A 15 26.57 32.40 -4.88
N TYR A 16 26.20 33.17 -5.90
CA TYR A 16 24.82 33.23 -6.39
C TYR A 16 24.33 31.87 -6.92
N LEU A 17 25.15 31.17 -7.72
CA LEU A 17 24.84 29.83 -8.21
C LEU A 17 24.75 28.79 -7.08
N ALA A 18 25.60 28.90 -6.04
CA ALA A 18 25.57 27.99 -4.90
C ALA A 18 24.34 28.19 -3.99
N THR A 19 23.77 29.40 -3.93
CA THR A 19 22.57 29.67 -3.10
C THR A 19 21.25 29.29 -3.77
N ASN A 20 21.24 29.14 -5.09
CA ASN A 20 20.01 28.85 -5.85
C ASN A 20 19.75 27.34 -6.04
N THR A 21 20.58 26.47 -5.47
CA THR A 21 20.41 25.01 -5.48
C THR A 21 19.66 24.51 -4.24
N ARG A 22 18.66 25.26 -3.77
CA ARG A 22 17.62 24.67 -2.91
C ARG A 22 16.82 23.70 -3.77
N GLN A 23 17.33 22.47 -3.91
CA GLN A 23 16.60 21.38 -4.54
C GLN A 23 15.27 21.29 -3.81
N ALA A 24 14.17 21.52 -4.53
CA ALA A 24 12.83 21.32 -3.98
C ALA A 24 12.78 19.90 -3.43
N GLU A 25 12.38 19.75 -2.16
CA GLU A 25 12.18 18.43 -1.58
C GLU A 25 11.19 17.65 -2.45
N PRO A 26 11.49 16.41 -2.86
CA PRO A 26 10.56 15.63 -3.67
C PRO A 26 9.24 15.47 -2.93
N THR A 27 8.15 15.95 -3.53
CA THR A 27 6.81 15.75 -2.97
C THR A 27 6.54 14.24 -2.88
N PRO A 28 6.07 13.73 -1.72
CA PRO A 28 5.71 12.33 -1.59
C PRO A 28 4.64 11.92 -2.62
N VAL A 29 4.82 10.77 -3.25
CA VAL A 29 3.86 10.26 -4.25
C VAL A 29 2.62 9.65 -3.59
N ASN A 30 2.75 9.20 -2.34
CA ASN A 30 1.67 8.67 -1.52
C ASN A 30 1.28 9.64 -0.42
N GLU A 31 -0.01 9.61 -0.08
CA GLU A 31 -0.50 10.30 1.11
C GLU A 31 0.05 9.61 2.36
N PRO A 32 0.49 10.37 3.37
CA PRO A 32 0.95 9.79 4.62
C PRO A 32 -0.22 9.14 5.35
N LEU A 33 0.06 8.01 6.02
CA LEU A 33 -0.88 7.40 6.97
C LEU A 33 -1.23 8.44 8.05
N PRO A 34 -2.52 8.77 8.27
CA PRO A 34 -2.93 9.68 9.33
C PRO A 34 -2.66 9.08 10.72
N GLN A 35 -2.76 9.91 11.76
CA GLN A 35 -2.57 9.43 13.14
C GLN A 35 -3.74 8.60 13.68
N ALA A 36 -4.93 8.76 13.08
CA ALA A 36 -6.15 8.07 13.46
C ALA A 36 -7.10 7.96 12.24
N PRO A 37 -8.00 6.95 12.22
CA PRO A 37 -9.00 6.82 11.17
C PRO A 37 -10.06 7.92 11.25
N SER A 38 -10.70 8.18 10.10
CA SER A 38 -11.79 9.16 9.98
C SER A 38 -13.16 8.60 10.41
N PHE A 39 -13.24 7.30 10.65
CA PHE A 39 -14.44 6.53 10.97
C PHE A 39 -14.24 5.61 12.19
N VAL A 40 -15.34 5.03 12.66
CA VAL A 40 -15.31 3.99 13.71
C VAL A 40 -14.80 2.69 13.11
N VAL A 41 -13.74 2.13 13.70
CA VAL A 41 -13.10 0.89 13.25
C VAL A 41 -13.92 -0.33 13.64
N SER A 42 -13.81 -1.39 12.84
CA SER A 42 -14.50 -2.66 13.07
C SER A 42 -13.52 -3.81 13.28
N THR A 43 -13.74 -4.57 14.35
CA THR A 43 -13.02 -5.82 14.64
C THR A 43 -13.68 -7.04 13.98
N ALA A 44 -14.82 -6.87 13.31
CA ALA A 44 -15.51 -7.98 12.63
C ALA A 44 -14.68 -8.58 11.48
N PHE A 45 -13.68 -7.83 11.01
CA PHE A 45 -12.80 -8.19 9.91
C PHE A 45 -11.44 -8.74 10.35
N ASP A 46 -11.19 -8.83 11.66
CA ASP A 46 -9.90 -9.30 12.19
C ASP A 46 -9.57 -10.71 11.70
N GLY A 47 -8.28 -10.94 11.47
CA GLY A 47 -7.74 -12.23 11.00
C GLY A 47 -6.64 -12.10 9.97
N GLU A 48 -6.24 -13.27 9.44
CA GLU A 48 -5.29 -13.41 8.35
C GLU A 48 -6.03 -13.34 7.00
N TRP A 49 -5.44 -12.66 6.03
CA TRP A 49 -6.03 -12.40 4.72
C TRP A 49 -5.06 -12.70 3.60
N GLN A 50 -5.58 -13.26 2.50
CA GLN A 50 -4.81 -13.49 1.30
C GLN A 50 -5.62 -13.26 0.03
N GLY A 51 -4.93 -12.84 -1.03
CA GLY A 51 -5.56 -12.74 -2.34
C GLY A 51 -4.63 -12.13 -3.36
N LYS A 52 -5.18 -11.30 -4.25
CA LYS A 52 -4.43 -10.74 -5.38
C LYS A 52 -5.06 -9.47 -5.90
N ARG A 53 -4.23 -8.62 -6.50
CA ARG A 53 -4.68 -7.61 -7.46
C ARG A 53 -4.57 -8.16 -8.88
N LEU A 54 -5.60 -7.93 -9.67
CA LEU A 54 -5.69 -8.19 -11.09
C LEU A 54 -5.39 -6.88 -11.84
N ASP A 55 -4.53 -6.96 -12.83
CA ASP A 55 -4.28 -5.84 -13.73
C ASP A 55 -5.22 -5.91 -14.92
N ILE A 56 -5.88 -4.79 -15.20
CA ILE A 56 -6.79 -4.64 -16.36
C ILE A 56 -6.30 -3.58 -17.34
N SER A 57 -5.13 -2.98 -17.08
CA SER A 57 -4.54 -1.90 -17.89
C SER A 57 -4.19 -2.35 -19.31
N GLY A 58 -4.03 -3.66 -19.52
CA GLY A 58 -3.66 -4.23 -20.82
C GLY A 58 -2.22 -3.95 -21.24
N ASP A 59 -1.40 -3.44 -20.32
CA ASP A 59 0.04 -3.28 -20.51
C ASP A 59 0.81 -4.43 -19.83
N ASN A 60 2.05 -4.68 -20.27
CA ASN A 60 2.90 -5.71 -19.65
C ASN A 60 3.72 -5.16 -18.47
N VAL A 61 3.41 -3.94 -18.01
CA VAL A 61 4.18 -3.24 -16.97
C VAL A 61 3.65 -3.63 -15.59
N CYS A 62 2.33 -3.77 -15.45
CA CYS A 62 1.68 -3.91 -14.16
C CYS A 62 1.28 -5.38 -13.90
N GLN A 63 2.18 -6.18 -13.34
CA GLN A 63 1.89 -7.62 -13.17
C GLN A 63 0.86 -7.92 -12.06
N GLN A 64 0.09 -9.00 -12.24
CA GLN A 64 -0.72 -9.59 -11.17
C GLN A 64 0.14 -9.80 -9.93
N THR A 65 -0.38 -9.44 -8.77
CA THR A 65 0.40 -9.46 -7.52
C THR A 65 -0.40 -10.12 -6.42
N ARG A 66 0.22 -11.08 -5.73
CA ARG A 66 -0.31 -11.67 -4.50
C ARG A 66 -0.31 -10.63 -3.38
N ILE A 67 -1.40 -10.59 -2.63
CA ILE A 67 -1.59 -9.75 -1.45
C ILE A 67 -1.68 -10.69 -0.24
N LEU A 68 -0.95 -10.39 0.81
CA LEU A 68 -0.99 -11.10 2.09
C LEU A 68 -1.06 -10.07 3.22
N GLY A 69 -1.72 -10.39 4.32
CA GLY A 69 -1.59 -9.59 5.52
C GLY A 69 -2.66 -9.85 6.56
N THR A 70 -2.79 -8.92 7.48
CA THR A 70 -3.60 -9.08 8.69
C THR A 70 -4.50 -7.89 8.91
N ILE A 71 -5.62 -8.16 9.58
CA ILE A 71 -6.43 -7.14 10.25
C ILE A 71 -6.42 -7.47 11.74
N THR A 72 -6.11 -6.49 12.58
CA THR A 72 -6.04 -6.65 14.04
C THR A 72 -6.58 -5.41 14.70
N ASP A 73 -7.60 -5.56 15.55
CA ASP A 73 -8.31 -4.45 16.17
C ASP A 73 -8.82 -3.42 15.13
N GLY A 74 -9.22 -3.90 13.95
CA GLY A 74 -9.64 -3.09 12.81
C GLY A 74 -8.49 -2.35 12.09
N GLU A 75 -7.24 -2.47 12.54
CA GLU A 75 -6.08 -1.95 11.83
C GLU A 75 -5.65 -2.93 10.73
N VAL A 76 -5.44 -2.39 9.53
CA VAL A 76 -5.14 -3.15 8.33
C VAL A 76 -3.65 -3.07 8.02
N LYS A 77 -3.02 -4.22 7.75
CA LYS A 77 -1.65 -4.29 7.24
C LYS A 77 -1.55 -5.35 6.15
N PHE A 78 -1.55 -4.90 4.89
CA PHE A 78 -1.36 -5.77 3.73
C PHE A 78 -0.01 -5.56 3.08
N LYS A 79 0.47 -6.57 2.37
CA LYS A 79 1.75 -6.59 1.67
C LYS A 79 1.56 -7.04 0.23
N LEU A 80 2.00 -6.21 -0.69
CA LEU A 80 2.11 -6.51 -2.11
C LEU A 80 3.40 -7.30 -2.35
N MET A 81 3.28 -8.59 -2.66
CA MET A 81 4.44 -9.50 -2.64
C MET A 81 5.49 -9.24 -3.71
N TYR A 82 5.13 -8.61 -4.82
CA TYR A 82 6.06 -8.40 -5.94
C TYR A 82 7.16 -7.37 -5.67
N ASN A 83 6.87 -6.35 -4.85
CA ASN A 83 7.77 -5.23 -4.57
C ASN A 83 7.90 -4.92 -3.07
N ASN A 84 7.28 -5.74 -2.21
CA ASN A 84 7.23 -5.58 -0.77
C ASN A 84 6.58 -4.28 -0.27
N THR A 85 5.79 -3.58 -1.09
CA THR A 85 4.99 -2.43 -0.61
C THR A 85 4.00 -2.89 0.44
N VAL A 86 3.96 -2.17 1.56
CA VAL A 86 2.99 -2.36 2.64
C VAL A 86 1.87 -1.33 2.46
N LEU A 87 0.64 -1.81 2.53
CA LEU A 87 -0.56 -0.99 2.64
C LEU A 87 -1.00 -1.02 4.10
N LYS A 88 -1.13 0.15 4.71
CA LYS A 88 -1.60 0.30 6.10
C LYS A 88 -2.88 1.09 6.13
N GLY A 89 -3.71 0.88 7.15
CA GLY A 89 -4.98 1.58 7.22
C GLY A 89 -5.92 1.04 8.26
N TRP A 90 -7.21 1.27 8.04
CA TRP A 90 -8.28 0.78 8.90
C TRP A 90 -9.48 0.33 8.06
N ILE A 91 -10.34 -0.45 8.69
CA ILE A 91 -11.62 -0.88 8.12
C ILE A 91 -12.78 -0.46 9.02
N SER A 92 -13.83 0.10 8.41
CA SER A 92 -15.01 0.59 9.14
C SER A 92 -16.03 -0.52 9.44
N GLU A 93 -17.04 -0.21 10.25
CA GLU A 93 -18.18 -1.11 10.50
C GLU A 93 -18.98 -1.44 9.23
N SER A 94 -19.01 -0.54 8.25
CA SER A 94 -19.64 -0.78 6.94
C SER A 94 -18.74 -1.53 5.95
N GLY A 95 -17.51 -1.85 6.35
CA GLY A 95 -16.52 -2.52 5.52
C GLY A 95 -15.70 -1.58 4.63
N GLU A 96 -15.88 -0.27 4.72
CA GLU A 96 -15.07 0.70 3.97
C GLU A 96 -13.59 0.64 4.41
N LEU A 97 -12.67 0.63 3.45
CA LEU A 97 -11.22 0.64 3.70
C LEU A 97 -10.56 1.97 3.31
N ASP A 98 -9.78 2.52 4.23
CA ASP A 98 -8.78 3.55 3.94
C ASP A 98 -7.40 2.89 3.92
N LEU A 99 -6.71 2.89 2.79
CA LEU A 99 -5.39 2.26 2.62
C LEU A 99 -4.32 3.23 2.13
N TYR A 100 -3.18 3.22 2.81
CA TYR A 100 -2.03 4.09 2.56
C TYR A 100 -0.79 3.24 2.28
N ALA A 101 -0.16 3.47 1.12
CA ALA A 101 1.01 2.72 0.68
C ALA A 101 2.32 3.35 1.16
N ASP A 102 3.27 2.52 1.58
CA ASP A 102 4.62 2.95 2.00
C ASP A 102 5.64 3.06 0.85
N SER A 103 5.19 2.99 -0.41
CA SER A 103 6.09 3.04 -1.55
C SER A 103 6.65 4.45 -1.77
N VAL A 104 7.97 4.56 -1.91
CA VAL A 104 8.64 5.84 -2.26
C VAL A 104 8.51 6.13 -3.76
N ARG A 105 8.39 5.09 -4.59
CA ARG A 105 8.46 5.20 -6.05
C ARG A 105 7.09 5.26 -6.73
N TRP A 106 6.10 4.55 -6.20
CA TRP A 106 4.83 4.33 -6.89
C TRP A 106 3.67 4.85 -6.04
N GLY A 107 2.85 5.72 -6.62
CA GLY A 107 1.71 6.34 -5.97
C GLY A 107 0.49 5.44 -5.93
N TYR A 108 0.52 4.33 -5.20
CA TYR A 108 -0.64 3.44 -5.14
C TYR A 108 -1.84 4.09 -4.48
N ARG A 109 -3.02 3.78 -5.00
CA ARG A 109 -4.32 4.07 -4.39
C ARG A 109 -5.16 2.81 -4.46
N PHE A 110 -5.75 2.46 -3.34
CA PHE A 110 -6.64 1.32 -3.20
C PHE A 110 -7.95 1.83 -2.61
N THR A 111 -9.05 1.41 -3.21
CA THR A 111 -10.38 1.52 -2.63
C THR A 111 -10.90 0.11 -2.41
N GLY A 112 -11.80 -0.07 -1.45
CA GLY A 112 -12.42 -1.37 -1.27
C GLY A 112 -13.47 -1.37 -0.19
N ASN A 113 -14.37 -2.34 -0.32
CA ASN A 113 -15.43 -2.59 0.62
C ASN A 113 -15.39 -4.06 1.02
N GLY A 114 -15.44 -4.30 2.33
CA GLY A 114 -15.56 -5.60 2.94
C GLY A 114 -17.00 -6.07 2.95
N GLU A 115 -17.20 -7.30 2.49
CA GLU A 115 -18.45 -8.04 2.58
C GLU A 115 -18.24 -9.16 3.62
N VAL A 116 -18.80 -8.97 4.81
CA VAL A 116 -18.90 -10.04 5.83
C VAL A 116 -20.33 -10.55 5.82
N GLN A 117 -20.51 -11.81 5.43
CA GLN A 117 -21.77 -12.50 5.70
C GLN A 117 -21.82 -12.87 7.18
N ALA A 118 -22.95 -12.57 7.84
CA ALA A 118 -23.18 -12.98 9.21
C ALA A 118 -23.03 -14.52 9.33
N ASN A 119 -22.15 -14.96 10.23
CA ASN A 119 -21.85 -16.36 10.53
C ASN A 119 -21.09 -17.17 9.46
N SER A 120 -20.27 -16.54 8.60
CA SER A 120 -19.40 -17.30 7.70
C SER A 120 -17.91 -16.99 7.89
N ASP A 121 -17.10 -18.03 7.78
CA ASP A 121 -15.65 -17.91 7.62
C ASP A 121 -15.27 -17.36 6.21
N ALA A 122 -16.28 -17.11 5.36
CA ALA A 122 -16.14 -16.62 4.00
C ALA A 122 -16.27 -15.09 3.94
N ALA A 123 -15.36 -14.39 4.65
CA ALA A 123 -15.24 -12.94 4.54
C ALA A 123 -14.41 -12.58 3.29
N LEU A 124 -14.92 -11.64 2.51
CA LEU A 124 -14.30 -11.17 1.26
C LEU A 124 -14.14 -9.65 1.33
N ILE A 125 -12.99 -9.14 0.92
CA ILE A 125 -12.78 -7.72 0.66
C ILE A 125 -12.41 -7.58 -0.81
N LYS A 126 -13.05 -6.65 -1.50
CA LYS A 126 -12.78 -6.37 -2.92
C LYS A 126 -12.83 -4.87 -3.20
N GLY A 127 -12.19 -4.46 -4.28
CA GLY A 127 -12.28 -3.10 -4.76
C GLY A 127 -11.36 -2.82 -5.93
N ASP A 128 -11.01 -1.55 -6.11
CA ASP A 128 -10.22 -1.07 -7.23
C ASP A 128 -8.86 -0.55 -6.75
N TRP A 129 -7.88 -0.54 -7.65
CA TRP A 129 -6.57 0.02 -7.40
C TRP A 129 -6.06 0.77 -8.63
N HIS A 130 -5.23 1.78 -8.40
CA HIS A 130 -4.48 2.45 -9.46
C HIS A 130 -3.15 3.01 -8.95
N VAL A 131 -2.30 3.46 -9.86
CA VAL A 131 -1.03 4.14 -9.56
C VAL A 131 -1.10 5.57 -10.12
N THR A 132 -0.91 6.58 -9.29
CA THR A 132 -1.08 7.99 -9.71
C THR A 132 0.01 8.47 -10.67
N ASN A 133 1.16 7.80 -10.69
CA ASN A 133 2.31 8.14 -11.53
C ASN A 133 2.64 7.08 -12.60
N ALA A 134 1.69 6.22 -12.95
CA ALA A 134 1.80 5.22 -14.03
C ALA A 134 0.41 4.85 -14.56
N PRO A 135 0.25 4.37 -15.80
CA PRO A 135 -1.05 3.92 -16.33
C PRO A 135 -1.55 2.58 -15.75
N CYS A 136 -1.09 2.19 -14.56
CA CYS A 136 -1.48 0.94 -13.90
C CYS A 136 -2.80 1.09 -13.13
N HIS A 137 -3.75 0.21 -13.39
CA HIS A 137 -5.01 0.12 -12.64
C HIS A 137 -5.66 -1.27 -12.76
N GLY A 138 -6.61 -1.54 -11.87
CA GLY A 138 -7.46 -2.72 -11.96
C GLY A 138 -8.24 -2.99 -10.69
N SER A 139 -8.60 -4.24 -10.50
CA SER A 139 -9.36 -4.69 -9.33
C SER A 139 -8.49 -5.53 -8.41
N TRP A 140 -8.89 -5.66 -7.15
CA TRP A 140 -8.25 -6.54 -6.20
C TRP A 140 -9.28 -7.22 -5.31
N GLN A 141 -8.90 -8.38 -4.79
CA GLN A 141 -9.71 -9.13 -3.86
C GLN A 141 -8.83 -9.90 -2.89
N ILE A 142 -9.28 -10.02 -1.64
CA ILE A 142 -8.68 -10.84 -0.60
C ILE A 142 -9.77 -11.56 0.19
N GLU A 143 -9.45 -12.76 0.63
CA GLU A 143 -10.32 -13.64 1.41
C GLU A 143 -9.65 -13.93 2.75
N ARG A 144 -10.49 -14.10 3.78
CA ARG A 144 -10.01 -14.53 5.09
C ARG A 144 -9.44 -15.94 4.99
N VAL A 145 -8.24 -16.14 5.52
CA VAL A 145 -7.64 -17.46 5.61
C VAL A 145 -8.40 -18.24 6.67
N THR A 146 -9.22 -19.18 6.23
CA THR A 146 -9.82 -20.16 7.13
C THR A 146 -8.73 -21.17 7.49
N GLN A 147 -8.44 -21.35 8.78
CA GLN A 147 -7.61 -22.47 9.20
C GLN A 147 -8.44 -23.73 8.97
N SER A 148 -8.22 -24.44 7.87
CA SER A 148 -8.66 -25.84 7.79
C SER A 148 -8.03 -26.57 8.97
N PRO A 149 -8.80 -27.30 9.79
CA PRO A 149 -8.24 -28.20 10.78
C PRO A 149 -7.24 -29.09 10.06
N SER A 150 -5.97 -28.97 10.44
CA SER A 150 -4.90 -29.79 9.89
C SER A 150 -5.27 -31.26 9.99
N ASP A 151 -5.21 -31.91 8.84
CA ASP A 151 -5.25 -33.35 8.63
C ASP A 151 -4.23 -34.02 9.57
N ASN A 152 -4.68 -34.43 10.76
CA ASN A 152 -3.94 -35.29 11.68
C ASN A 152 -4.26 -36.75 11.33
N SER A 153 -3.97 -37.15 10.09
CA SER A 153 -4.21 -38.51 9.59
C SER A 153 -2.96 -39.38 9.47
N ASP A 154 -1.84 -38.99 10.09
CA ASP A 154 -0.60 -39.76 10.08
C ASP A 154 -0.17 -40.16 11.50
N GLU A 155 -1.01 -40.95 12.20
CA GLU A 155 -0.54 -41.83 13.30
C GLU A 155 -1.57 -42.93 13.63
N GLN A 156 -1.98 -43.70 12.63
CA GLN A 156 -2.49 -45.06 12.85
C GLN A 156 -1.95 -46.01 11.78
N GLU A 157 -0.71 -46.47 11.96
CA GLU A 157 -0.34 -47.80 11.49
C GLU A 157 0.70 -48.46 12.41
N ILE A 158 0.34 -49.68 12.83
CA ILE A 158 1.17 -50.82 13.27
C ILE A 158 1.80 -50.78 14.68
N ALA A 159 1.13 -51.42 15.66
CA ALA A 159 1.49 -52.74 16.22
C ALA A 159 0.71 -53.06 17.50
#